data_AF-A0A9E5YSW2-F1
#
_entry.id   AF-A0A9E5YSW2-F1
#
_cell.length_a   1.000
_cell.length_b   1.000
_cell.length_c   1.000
_cell.angle_alpha   90.00
_cell.angle_beta   90.00
_cell.angle_gamma   90.00
#
_symmetry.space_group_name_H-M   'P 1'
#
loop_
_entity.id
_entity.type
_entity.pdbx_description
1 polymer ?
#
loop_
_entity_poly.entity_id
_entity_poly.type
_entity_poly.pdbx_seq_one_letter_code
_entity_poly.pdbx_strand_id
1 'polypeptide(L)'
;MKETLLFIGGFYNLAFAVFHILFWKIFKWKRSLRRLLPMDRAIMQVLNIRLIYIFFVFAYVSIFHQEGLISTQLGKVFIIIISLFWFMRAIEQIIFFGLKNLVSIVFMIISIIGAIFYLIPILI
;
A
#
# COMPACT_ATOMS: atom_id res chain seq x y z
N MET A 1 -0.19 10.60 -19.95
CA MET A 1 0.58 9.41 -19.50
C MET A 1 0.85 9.42 -18.00
N LYS A 2 1.55 10.44 -17.46
CA LYS A 2 1.82 10.56 -16.00
C LYS A 2 0.54 10.52 -15.16
N GLU A 3 -0.45 11.35 -15.52
CA GLU A 3 -1.76 11.41 -14.84
C GLU A 3 -2.51 10.09 -14.89
N THR A 4 -2.46 9.39 -16.03
CA THR A 4 -3.08 8.08 -16.21
C THR A 4 -2.48 7.04 -15.26
N LEU A 5 -1.15 7.03 -15.12
CA LEU A 5 -0.46 6.14 -14.18
C LEU A 5 -0.80 6.46 -12.73
N LEU A 6 -0.86 7.74 -12.36
CA LEU A 6 -1.29 8.15 -11.02
C LEU A 6 -2.75 7.77 -10.75
N PHE A 7 -3.64 7.97 -11.72
CA PHE A 7 -5.05 7.59 -11.60
C PHE A 7 -5.21 6.08 -11.37
N ILE A 8 -4.51 5.25 -12.17
CA ILE A 8 -4.48 3.79 -11.98
C ILE A 8 -3.88 3.43 -10.61
N GLY A 9 -2.78 4.08 -10.23
CA GLY A 9 -2.15 3.94 -8.91
C GLY A 9 -3.11 4.28 -7.77
N GLY A 10 -3.99 5.26 -7.97
CA GLY A 10 -5.02 5.63 -7.01
C GLY A 10 -6.05 4.51 -6.77
N PHE A 11 -6.57 3.91 -7.85
CA PHE A 11 -7.47 2.75 -7.74
C PHE A 11 -6.76 1.52 -7.17
N TYR A 12 -5.48 1.34 -7.51
CA TYR A 12 -4.64 0.30 -6.93
C TYR A 12 -4.54 0.44 -5.40
N ASN A 13 -4.27 1.65 -4.88
CA ASN A 13 -4.27 1.90 -3.43
C ASN A 13 -5.67 1.72 -2.81
N LEU A 14 -6.73 2.14 -3.50
CA LEU A 14 -8.10 1.92 -3.03
C LEU A 14 -8.44 0.43 -2.89
N ALA A 15 -8.02 -0.40 -3.85
CA ALA A 15 -8.18 -1.85 -3.78
C ALA A 15 -7.45 -2.43 -2.55
N PHE A 16 -6.26 -1.93 -2.22
CA PHE A 16 -5.56 -2.32 -0.99
C PHE A 16 -6.25 -1.84 0.29
N ALA A 17 -6.82 -0.64 0.31
CA ALA A 17 -7.64 -0.18 1.44
C ALA A 17 -8.80 -1.15 1.70
N VAL A 18 -9.53 -1.52 0.64
CA VAL A 18 -10.63 -2.51 0.72
C VAL A 18 -10.11 -3.87 1.17
N PHE A 19 -9.00 -4.35 0.60
CA PHE A 19 -8.38 -5.61 1.01
C PHE A 19 -8.06 -5.62 2.50
N HIS A 20 -7.47 -4.55 3.05
CA HIS A 20 -7.19 -4.41 4.48
C HIS A 20 -8.46 -4.31 5.34
N ILE A 21 -9.53 -3.69 4.83
CA ILE A 21 -10.85 -3.73 5.47
C ILE A 21 -11.40 -5.16 5.55
N LEU A 22 -11.05 -6.03 4.60
CA LEU A 22 -11.48 -7.42 4.61
C LEU A 22 -10.64 -8.32 5.53
N PHE A 23 -9.55 -7.83 6.14
CA PHE A 23 -8.67 -8.67 6.98
C PHE A 23 -9.40 -9.30 8.15
N TRP A 24 -10.31 -8.54 8.79
CA TRP A 24 -11.14 -9.06 9.88
C TRP A 24 -11.93 -10.31 9.49
N LYS A 25 -12.38 -10.37 8.23
CA LYS A 25 -13.14 -11.48 7.67
C LYS A 25 -12.24 -12.58 7.09
N ILE A 26 -11.34 -12.23 6.18
CA ILE A 26 -10.48 -13.19 5.44
C ILE A 26 -9.58 -13.96 6.40
N PHE A 27 -8.91 -13.26 7.31
CA PHE A 27 -7.97 -13.86 8.26
C PHE A 27 -8.60 -14.22 9.61
N LYS A 28 -9.93 -14.05 9.74
CA LYS A 28 -10.71 -14.35 10.94
C LYS A 28 -10.07 -13.74 12.20
N TRP A 29 -9.66 -12.46 12.14
CA TRP A 29 -8.84 -11.81 13.18
C TRP A 29 -9.44 -11.85 14.59
N LYS A 30 -10.77 -11.88 14.73
CA LYS A 30 -11.42 -12.11 16.02
C LYS A 30 -10.96 -13.43 16.68
N ARG A 31 -10.64 -14.47 15.91
CA ARG A 31 -10.13 -15.76 16.41
C ARG A 31 -8.61 -15.84 16.38
N SER A 32 -7.96 -15.43 15.29
CA SER A 32 -6.51 -15.60 15.13
C SER A 32 -5.70 -14.69 16.07
N LEU A 33 -6.13 -13.45 16.30
CA LEU A 33 -5.43 -12.51 17.20
C LEU A 33 -5.71 -12.75 18.69
N ARG A 34 -6.63 -13.66 19.04
CA ARG A 34 -6.90 -14.01 20.45
C ARG A 34 -5.72 -14.65 21.15
N ARG A 35 -4.78 -15.24 20.39
CA ARG A 35 -3.56 -15.87 20.91
C ARG A 35 -2.46 -14.86 21.27
N LEU A 36 -2.61 -13.60 20.85
CA LEU A 36 -1.67 -12.53 21.18
C LEU A 36 -1.98 -11.93 22.55
N LEU A 37 -0.96 -11.36 23.19
CA LEU A 37 -1.15 -10.51 24.37
C LEU A 37 -2.11 -9.36 24.04
N PRO A 38 -2.86 -8.84 25.03
CA PRO A 38 -3.80 -7.74 24.79
C PRO A 38 -3.18 -6.52 24.12
N MET A 39 -1.96 -6.16 24.51
CA MET A 39 -1.22 -5.03 23.93
C MET A 39 -0.88 -5.27 22.46
N ASP A 40 -0.27 -6.41 22.13
CA ASP A 40 0.12 -6.74 20.75
C ASP A 40 -1.09 -6.82 19.82
N ARG A 41 -2.20 -7.38 20.32
CA ARG A 41 -3.47 -7.40 19.57
C ARG A 41 -3.96 -5.98 19.28
N ALA A 42 -3.89 -5.06 20.24
CA ALA A 42 -4.29 -3.68 20.03
C ALA A 42 -3.37 -2.98 19.01
N ILE A 43 -2.04 -3.20 19.11
CA ILE A 43 -1.06 -2.67 18.15
C ILE A 43 -1.40 -3.14 16.73
N MET A 44 -1.67 -4.43 16.53
CA MET A 44 -2.05 -4.97 15.21
C MET A 44 -3.32 -4.32 14.64
N GLN A 45 -4.30 -3.99 15.49
CA GLN A 45 -5.50 -3.28 15.06
C GLN A 45 -5.19 -1.85 14.64
N VAL A 46 -4.43 -1.12 15.45
CA VAL A 46 -4.02 0.26 15.14
C VAL A 46 -3.24 0.31 13.83
N LEU A 47 -2.27 -0.59 13.65
CA LEU A 47 -1.47 -0.68 12.42
C LEU A 47 -2.36 -0.92 11.19
N ASN A 48 -3.32 -1.85 11.26
CA ASN A 48 -4.22 -2.11 10.13
C ASN A 48 -5.09 -0.88 9.79
N ILE A 49 -5.65 -0.23 10.81
CA ILE A 49 -6.50 0.95 10.63
C ILE A 49 -5.69 2.12 10.07
N ARG A 50 -4.45 2.33 10.53
CA ARG A 50 -3.57 3.38 10.00
C ARG A 50 -3.16 3.08 8.55
N LEU A 51 -2.91 1.82 8.19
CA LEU A 51 -2.64 1.43 6.80
C LEU A 51 -3.85 1.69 5.90
N ILE A 52 -5.06 1.33 6.33
CA ILE A 52 -6.30 1.65 5.60
C ILE A 52 -6.40 3.16 5.35
N TYR A 53 -6.18 3.97 6.38
CA TYR A 53 -6.19 5.43 6.26
C TYR A 53 -5.15 5.94 5.25
N ILE A 54 -3.91 5.47 5.33
CA ILE A 54 -2.84 5.86 4.40
C ILE A 54 -3.19 5.48 2.96
N PHE A 55 -3.74 4.28 2.73
CA PHE A 55 -4.18 3.88 1.39
C PHE A 55 -5.30 4.75 0.84
N PHE A 56 -6.25 5.18 1.67
CA PHE A 56 -7.26 6.17 1.26
C PHE A 56 -6.63 7.52 0.93
N VAL A 57 -5.65 7.99 1.70
CA VAL A 57 -4.92 9.24 1.39
C VAL A 57 -4.20 9.11 0.05
N PHE A 58 -3.44 8.04 -0.17
CA PHE A 58 -2.75 7.79 -1.43
C PHE A 58 -3.72 7.72 -2.61
N ALA A 59 -4.84 7.00 -2.45
CA ALA A 59 -5.90 6.93 -3.46
C ALA A 59 -6.48 8.32 -3.76
N TYR A 60 -6.86 9.07 -2.73
CA TYR A 60 -7.49 10.39 -2.87
C TYR A 60 -6.59 11.37 -3.62
N VAL A 61 -5.32 11.52 -3.21
CA VAL A 61 -4.43 12.47 -3.89
C VAL A 61 -4.11 12.03 -5.33
N SER A 62 -4.03 10.73 -5.58
CA SER A 62 -3.69 10.22 -6.91
C SER A 62 -4.86 10.26 -7.90
N ILE A 63 -6.10 10.29 -7.40
CA ILE A 63 -7.33 10.37 -8.22
C ILE A 63 -7.77 11.81 -8.44
N PHE A 64 -7.59 12.70 -7.46
CA PHE A 64 -8.17 14.04 -7.48
C PHE A 64 -7.14 15.18 -7.55
N HIS A 65 -5.85 14.92 -7.30
CA HIS A 65 -4.81 15.96 -7.20
C HIS A 65 -3.59 15.67 -8.09
N GLN A 66 -3.78 15.03 -9.25
CA GLN A 66 -2.68 14.64 -10.16
C GLN A 66 -1.83 15.83 -10.61
N GLU A 67 -2.47 16.94 -10.99
CA GLU A 67 -1.76 18.13 -11.46
C GLU A 67 -0.84 18.67 -10.37
N GLY A 68 -1.31 18.77 -9.13
CA GLY A 68 -0.49 19.21 -7.99
C GLY A 68 0.65 18.24 -7.67
N LEU A 69 0.41 16.93 -7.82
CA LEU A 69 1.43 15.90 -7.66
C LEU A 69 2.55 15.99 -8.71
N ILE A 70 2.23 16.31 -9.95
CA ILE A 70 3.19 16.30 -11.07
C ILE A 70 3.92 17.66 -11.18
N SER A 71 3.22 18.76 -10.98
CA SER A 71 3.75 20.11 -11.24
C SER A 71 4.63 20.64 -10.11
N THR A 72 4.37 20.25 -8.86
CA THR A 72 5.06 20.81 -7.69
C THR A 72 6.20 19.94 -7.17
N GLN A 73 7.20 20.56 -6.55
CA GLN A 73 8.30 19.82 -5.91
C GLN A 73 7.79 18.94 -4.76
N LEU A 74 6.88 19.46 -3.93
CA LEU A 74 6.25 18.70 -2.84
C LEU A 74 5.45 17.51 -3.38
N GLY A 75 4.71 17.71 -4.47
CA GLY A 75 3.97 16.67 -5.16
C GLY A 75 4.87 15.53 -5.63
N LYS A 76 6.00 15.86 -6.28
CA LYS A 76 6.99 14.88 -6.72
C LYS A 76 7.60 14.10 -5.56
N VAL A 77 7.91 14.77 -4.44
CA VAL A 77 8.35 14.10 -3.20
C VAL A 77 7.27 13.13 -2.70
N PHE A 78 6.00 13.54 -2.75
CA PHE A 78 4.89 12.67 -2.34
C PHE A 78 4.77 11.42 -3.22
N ILE A 79 4.89 11.55 -4.54
CA ILE A 79 4.93 10.42 -5.47
C ILE A 79 6.09 9.46 -5.12
N ILE A 80 7.30 10.00 -4.86
CA ILE A 80 8.47 9.20 -4.47
C ILE A 80 8.20 8.45 -3.15
N ILE A 81 7.58 9.09 -2.17
CA ILE A 81 7.21 8.46 -0.90
C ILE A 81 6.26 7.28 -1.13
N ILE A 82 5.24 7.44 -1.99
CA ILE A 82 4.33 6.34 -2.33
C ILE A 82 5.08 5.21 -3.03
N SER A 83 5.96 5.54 -3.98
CA SER A 83 6.79 4.54 -4.67
C SER A 83 7.67 3.76 -3.69
N LEU A 84 8.34 4.46 -2.77
CA LEU A 84 9.20 3.85 -1.76
C LEU A 84 8.40 3.01 -0.76
N PHE A 85 7.20 3.45 -0.36
CA PHE A 85 6.31 2.66 0.48
C PHE A 85 6.05 1.28 -0.15
N TRP A 86 5.68 1.25 -1.44
CA TRP A 86 5.40 0.00 -2.15
C TRP A 86 6.65 -0.84 -2.39
N PHE A 87 7.79 -0.21 -2.67
CA PHE A 87 9.05 -0.92 -2.82
C PHE A 87 9.51 -1.57 -1.51
N MET A 88 9.46 -0.83 -0.40
CA MET A 88 9.75 -1.37 0.93
C MET A 88 8.80 -2.51 1.28
N ARG A 89 7.51 -2.36 0.97
CA ARG A 89 6.53 -3.44 1.17
C ARG A 89 6.89 -4.72 0.40
N ALA A 90 7.47 -4.59 -0.79
CA ALA A 90 7.99 -5.74 -1.55
C ALA A 90 9.19 -6.39 -0.84
N ILE A 91 10.14 -5.59 -0.32
CA ILE A 91 11.28 -6.08 0.47
C ILE A 91 10.81 -6.83 1.72
N GLU A 92 9.78 -6.34 2.40
CA GLU A 92 9.20 -6.98 3.59
C GLU A 92 8.64 -8.38 3.30
N GLN A 93 8.23 -8.68 2.06
CA GLN A 93 7.86 -10.06 1.69
C GLN A 93 9.06 -11.01 1.72
N ILE A 94 10.24 -10.52 1.35
CA ILE A 94 11.47 -11.31 1.43
C ILE A 94 11.86 -11.51 2.89
N ILE A 95 11.88 -10.43 3.68
CA ILE A 95 12.36 -10.46 5.06
C ILE A 95 11.45 -11.28 5.98
N PHE A 96 10.13 -11.03 5.95
CA PHE A 96 9.20 -11.62 6.93
C PHE A 96 8.54 -12.92 6.46
N PHE A 97 8.41 -13.13 5.15
CA PHE A 97 7.72 -14.30 4.61
C PHE A 97 8.66 -15.26 3.85
N GLY A 98 9.89 -14.82 3.56
CA GLY A 98 10.93 -15.65 2.93
C GLY A 98 10.56 -16.19 1.55
N LEU A 99 9.54 -15.61 0.90
CA LEU A 99 8.99 -16.06 -0.39
C LEU A 99 8.64 -17.56 -0.46
N LYS A 100 8.34 -18.17 0.70
CA LYS A 100 8.16 -19.64 0.80
C LYS A 100 6.87 -20.16 0.16
N ASN A 101 5.93 -19.27 -0.16
CA ASN A 101 4.65 -19.65 -0.74
C ASN A 101 4.23 -18.68 -1.85
N LEU A 102 3.37 -19.19 -2.75
CA LEU A 102 2.87 -18.44 -3.91
C LEU A 102 2.19 -17.12 -3.49
N VAL A 103 1.47 -17.11 -2.36
CA VAL A 103 0.79 -15.91 -1.87
C VAL A 103 1.78 -14.78 -1.59
N SER A 104 2.89 -15.08 -0.89
CA SER A 104 3.94 -14.10 -0.60
C SER A 104 4.60 -13.58 -1.88
N ILE A 105 4.88 -14.47 -2.85
CA ILE A 105 5.44 -14.10 -4.16
C ILE A 105 4.49 -13.16 -4.92
N VAL A 106 3.19 -13.48 -4.95
CA VAL A 106 2.17 -12.64 -5.58
C VAL A 106 2.11 -11.27 -4.92
N PHE A 107 2.11 -11.19 -3.60
CA PHE A 107 2.12 -9.89 -2.90
C PHE A 107 3.40 -9.10 -3.15
N MET A 108 4.55 -9.75 -3.32
CA MET A 108 5.79 -9.09 -3.70
C MET A 108 5.66 -8.47 -5.10
N ILE A 109 5.22 -9.24 -6.09
CA ILE A 109 5.04 -8.77 -7.47
C ILE A 109 4.05 -7.60 -7.53
N ILE A 110 2.90 -7.74 -6.88
CA ILE A 110 1.87 -6.68 -6.84
C ILE A 110 2.45 -5.42 -6.18
N SER A 111 3.23 -5.55 -5.11
CA SER A 111 3.89 -4.40 -4.48
C SER A 111 4.91 -3.72 -5.40
N ILE A 112 5.68 -4.50 -6.18
CA ILE A 112 6.60 -3.96 -7.19
C ILE A 112 5.82 -3.20 -8.27
N ILE A 113 4.70 -3.73 -8.74
CA ILE A 113 3.83 -3.05 -9.70
C ILE A 113 3.33 -1.72 -9.12
N GLY A 114 2.91 -1.72 -7.84
CA GLY A 114 2.55 -0.51 -7.12
C GLY A 114 3.67 0.53 -7.10
N ALA A 115 4.91 0.11 -6.82
CA ALA A 115 6.06 1.02 -6.86
C ALA A 115 6.28 1.60 -8.26
N ILE A 116 6.19 0.77 -9.31
CA ILE A 116 6.39 1.17 -10.70
C ILE A 116 5.35 2.21 -11.15
N PHE A 117 4.08 2.09 -10.75
CA PHE A 117 3.05 3.09 -11.08
C PHE A 117 3.40 4.50 -10.63
N TYR A 118 4.13 4.63 -9.52
CA TYR A 118 4.55 5.93 -8.98
C TYR A 118 5.98 6.31 -9.39
N LEU A 119 6.86 5.34 -9.64
CA LEU A 119 8.22 5.62 -10.12
C LEU A 119 8.24 6.16 -11.55
N ILE A 120 7.48 5.55 -12.47
CA ILE A 120 7.50 5.96 -13.89
C ILE A 120 7.16 7.45 -14.06
N PRO A 121 6.07 8.00 -13.49
CA PRO A 121 5.74 9.43 -13.63
C PRO A 121 6.84 10.42 -13.25
N ILE A 122 7.82 10.01 -12.45
CA ILE A 122 8.97 10.83 -12.04
C ILE A 122 10.10 10.79 -13.09
N LEU A 123 10.22 9.69 -13.84
CA LEU A 123 11.31 9.45 -14.79
C LEU A 123 11.01 9.96 -16.20
N ILE A 124 9.73 10.00 -16.58
CA ILE A 124 9.24 10.58 -17.85
C ILE A 124 8.81 12.02 -17.66
#